data_AF-A0A351MP03-F1
#
_entry.id   AF-A0A351MP03-F1
#
_cell.length_a   1.000
_cell.length_b   1.000
_cell.length_c   1.000
_cell.angle_alpha   90.00
_cell.angle_beta   90.00
_cell.angle_gamma   90.00
#
_symmetry.space_group_name_H-M   'P 1'
#
loop_
_entity.id
_entity.type
_entity.pdbx_description
1 polymer ?
#
loop_
_entity_poly.entity_id
_entity_poly.type
_entity_poly.pdbx_seq_one_letter_code
_entity_poly.pdbx_strand_id
1 'polypeptide(L)'
;MVTLIDTPDEGPRKVLGIEAVSQPEALWIRNEGEVSIDNHLRVAIESADRPQYRDVSWPEDSEVGRIGLIEPAFDNEGAYAWAAAELYYLRFAGGHGGESTADGDMGEWAQARWSSLSDPAQVRGGPVPPGLPQIEWAARIGRRGLAFAVRADDPAPPDLVQIALDTRSLAQLGGVGPYYWLDIRFEPDGKLAITPGPTSPGAEGLTGTWRADGSSLSAEITVPYGLVGLSAWPEDDFIGVGVLWHQKDLVFNWAGDHPWLSAREFSLLQRVGRRDTPGWLLRVR
;
A
#
# COMPACT_ATOMS: atom_id res chain seq x y z
N MET A 1 17.50 -17.82 -6.52
CA MET A 1 16.21 -17.70 -7.23
C MET A 1 15.11 -17.97 -6.21
N VAL A 2 14.01 -17.22 -6.18
CA VAL A 2 12.87 -17.56 -5.29
C VAL A 2 11.71 -18.00 -6.18
N THR A 3 11.10 -19.10 -5.82
CA THR A 3 9.94 -19.68 -6.51
C THR A 3 8.81 -19.75 -5.48
N LEU A 4 7.68 -19.11 -5.77
CA LEU A 4 6.50 -19.16 -4.90
C LEU A 4 5.62 -20.34 -5.32
N ILE A 5 5.06 -21.06 -4.34
CA ILE A 5 4.22 -22.24 -4.57
C ILE A 5 2.92 -22.05 -3.77
N ASP A 6 1.88 -21.59 -4.47
CA ASP A 6 0.55 -21.31 -3.89
C ASP A 6 -0.15 -22.59 -3.41
N THR A 7 -0.11 -23.68 -4.21
CA THR A 7 -0.71 -24.99 -3.86
C THR A 7 0.01 -26.14 -4.58
N PRO A 8 -0.11 -27.40 -4.12
CA PRO A 8 0.52 -28.56 -4.78
C PRO A 8 0.05 -28.81 -6.21
N ASP A 9 -1.13 -28.31 -6.58
CA ASP A 9 -1.84 -28.64 -7.82
C ASP A 9 -1.67 -27.59 -8.92
N GLU A 10 -1.30 -26.36 -8.56
CA GLU A 10 -0.91 -25.30 -9.50
C GLU A 10 0.62 -25.26 -9.60
N GLY A 11 1.17 -25.74 -10.72
CA GLY A 11 2.62 -25.88 -10.92
C GLY A 11 3.47 -24.64 -10.59
N PRO A 12 4.78 -24.81 -10.32
CA PRO A 12 5.65 -23.77 -9.81
C PRO A 12 5.75 -22.56 -10.77
N ARG A 13 5.53 -21.35 -10.23
CA ARG A 13 5.70 -20.09 -10.98
C ARG A 13 7.08 -19.51 -10.68
N LYS A 14 7.94 -19.42 -11.71
CA LYS A 14 9.34 -18.99 -11.59
C LYS A 14 9.44 -17.46 -11.51
N VAL A 15 10.14 -16.93 -10.50
CA VAL A 15 10.50 -15.50 -10.41
C VAL A 15 12.01 -15.35 -10.63
N LEU A 16 12.39 -14.63 -11.69
CA LEU A 16 13.80 -14.37 -12.04
C LEU A 16 14.30 -13.13 -11.27
N GLY A 17 15.34 -13.29 -10.45
CA GLY A 17 15.98 -12.19 -9.73
C GLY A 17 16.96 -11.39 -10.61
N ILE A 18 17.16 -10.11 -10.29
CA ILE A 18 18.16 -9.22 -10.91
C ILE A 18 19.04 -8.61 -9.80
N GLU A 19 20.33 -8.43 -10.10
CA GLU A 19 21.41 -7.89 -9.26
C GLU A 19 21.07 -6.54 -8.59
N ALA A 20 21.42 -6.36 -7.31
CA ALA A 20 21.19 -5.14 -6.55
C ALA A 20 22.41 -4.19 -6.60
N VAL A 21 22.18 -2.91 -6.89
CA VAL A 21 23.24 -1.91 -7.20
C VAL A 21 23.88 -1.28 -5.95
N SER A 22 23.46 -1.58 -4.71
CA SER A 22 23.93 -0.82 -3.55
C SER A 22 24.32 -1.57 -2.27
N GLN A 23 24.41 -2.92 -2.26
CA GLN A 23 25.11 -3.66 -1.20
C GLN A 23 25.76 -4.93 -1.79
N PRO A 24 27.11 -5.03 -1.85
CA PRO A 24 27.79 -6.07 -2.62
C PRO A 24 27.75 -7.49 -2.02
N GLU A 25 27.05 -7.72 -0.91
CA GLU A 25 27.07 -9.00 -0.17
C GLU A 25 25.70 -9.67 0.03
N ALA A 26 24.62 -9.16 -0.58
CA ALA A 26 23.28 -9.77 -0.50
C ALA A 26 22.50 -9.62 -1.82
N LEU A 27 21.93 -10.74 -2.32
CA LEU A 27 21.08 -10.80 -3.50
C LEU A 27 19.63 -10.50 -3.10
N TRP A 28 18.99 -9.51 -3.73
CA TRP A 28 17.59 -9.12 -3.49
C TRP A 28 16.70 -9.62 -4.63
N ILE A 29 15.46 -10.00 -4.33
CA ILE A 29 14.52 -10.60 -5.28
C ILE A 29 13.28 -9.73 -5.34
N ARG A 30 13.08 -9.05 -6.48
CA ARG A 30 11.89 -8.21 -6.70
C ARG A 30 10.84 -9.01 -7.47
N ASN A 31 9.69 -9.27 -6.86
CA ASN A 31 8.50 -9.77 -7.57
C ASN A 31 7.60 -8.61 -8.03
N GLU A 32 6.78 -8.84 -9.07
CA GLU A 32 5.73 -7.91 -9.55
C GLU A 32 4.50 -7.85 -8.62
N GLY A 33 4.54 -8.55 -7.48
CA GLY A 33 3.47 -8.63 -6.50
C GLY A 33 2.56 -9.81 -6.78
N GLU A 34 2.48 -10.74 -5.83
CA GLU A 34 1.57 -11.89 -5.88
C GLU A 34 0.41 -11.65 -4.92
N VAL A 35 -0.80 -12.04 -5.33
CA VAL A 35 -1.99 -11.95 -4.47
C VAL A 35 -2.24 -13.34 -3.90
N SER A 36 -2.17 -13.49 -2.58
CA SER A 36 -2.54 -14.74 -1.90
C SER A 36 -3.84 -14.55 -1.13
N ILE A 37 -4.73 -15.52 -1.18
CA ILE A 37 -5.98 -15.48 -0.40
C ILE A 37 -5.83 -15.99 1.02
N ASP A 38 -4.83 -16.84 1.25
CA ASP A 38 -4.56 -17.46 2.55
C ASP A 38 -3.56 -16.60 3.33
N ASN A 39 -3.55 -16.74 4.66
CA ASN A 39 -2.54 -16.12 5.53
C ASN A 39 -1.27 -16.98 5.66
N HIS A 40 -1.11 -17.95 4.77
CA HIS A 40 -0.04 -18.91 4.76
C HIS A 40 0.41 -19.15 3.32
N LEU A 41 1.71 -19.17 3.09
CA LEU A 41 2.31 -19.50 1.80
C LEU A 41 3.49 -20.44 2.00
N ARG A 42 3.73 -21.32 1.04
CA ARG A 42 5.00 -22.05 0.94
C ARG A 42 5.92 -21.36 -0.05
N VAL A 43 7.06 -20.89 0.44
CA VAL A 43 8.08 -20.20 -0.36
C VAL A 43 9.25 -21.14 -0.60
N ALA A 44 9.80 -21.14 -1.80
CA ALA A 44 11.04 -21.84 -2.12
C ALA A 44 12.17 -20.85 -2.39
N ILE A 45 13.30 -20.99 -1.70
CA ILE A 45 14.56 -20.32 -2.04
C ILE A 45 15.48 -21.35 -2.70
N GLU A 46 15.83 -21.11 -3.95
CA GLU A 46 16.64 -22.01 -4.76
C GLU A 46 18.06 -21.47 -4.94
N SER A 47 19.03 -22.32 -4.62
CA SER A 47 20.46 -22.10 -4.75
C SER A 47 21.11 -23.37 -5.33
N ALA A 48 21.87 -23.23 -6.42
CA ALA A 48 22.49 -24.34 -7.18
C ALA A 48 21.54 -25.54 -7.42
N ASP A 49 20.36 -25.28 -7.97
CA ASP A 49 19.31 -26.27 -8.26
C ASP A 49 18.79 -27.05 -7.04
N ARG A 50 19.05 -26.54 -5.82
CA ARG A 50 18.52 -27.09 -4.56
C ARG A 50 17.45 -26.15 -4.01
N PRO A 51 16.15 -26.45 -4.21
CA PRO A 51 15.08 -25.67 -3.61
C PRO A 51 14.97 -25.98 -2.11
N GLN A 52 14.98 -24.93 -1.30
CA GLN A 52 14.70 -24.98 0.13
C GLN A 52 13.32 -24.37 0.36
N TYR A 53 12.42 -25.18 0.93
CA TYR A 53 11.05 -24.78 1.14
C TYR A 53 10.84 -24.32 2.57
N ARG A 54 10.10 -23.23 2.73
CA ARG A 54 9.67 -22.71 4.01
C ARG A 54 8.20 -22.36 3.98
N ASP A 55 7.49 -22.84 4.97
CA ASP A 55 6.13 -22.41 5.26
C ASP A 55 6.21 -21.10 6.04
N VAL A 56 5.50 -20.10 5.55
CA VAL A 56 5.41 -18.78 6.17
C VAL A 56 3.94 -18.47 6.42
N SER A 57 3.68 -17.88 7.57
CA SER A 57 2.36 -17.38 7.93
C SER A 57 2.47 -15.98 8.47
N TRP A 58 1.43 -15.18 8.24
CA TRP A 58 1.31 -13.85 8.83
C TRP A 58 0.05 -13.75 9.69
N PRO A 59 0.03 -12.83 10.66
CA PRO A 59 -1.08 -12.70 11.60
C PRO A 59 -2.36 -12.26 10.90
N GLU A 60 -3.49 -12.86 11.27
CA GLU A 60 -4.82 -12.51 10.73
C GLU A 60 -5.27 -11.11 11.14
N ASP A 61 -4.74 -10.62 12.25
CA ASP A 61 -5.07 -9.35 12.89
C ASP A 61 -4.16 -8.20 12.45
N SER A 62 -3.09 -8.48 11.70
CA SER A 62 -2.30 -7.41 11.08
C SER A 62 -2.95 -6.93 9.78
N GLU A 63 -2.69 -5.70 9.35
CA GLU A 63 -2.99 -5.28 7.97
C GLU A 63 -1.75 -5.20 7.10
N VAL A 64 -0.55 -5.26 7.68
CA VAL A 64 0.71 -5.10 6.97
C VAL A 64 1.84 -5.77 7.74
N GLY A 65 2.91 -6.15 7.06
CA GLY A 65 4.12 -6.54 7.76
C GLY A 65 5.17 -7.14 6.87
N ARG A 66 6.20 -7.68 7.53
CA ARG A 66 7.40 -8.21 6.90
C ARG A 66 7.78 -9.54 7.53
N ILE A 67 8.19 -10.49 6.70
CA ILE A 67 8.75 -11.76 7.15
C ILE A 67 10.12 -11.90 6.50
N GLY A 68 11.16 -11.89 7.33
CA GLY A 68 12.51 -12.20 6.90
C GLY A 68 12.65 -13.70 6.58
N LEU A 69 13.15 -13.99 5.39
CA LEU A 69 13.55 -15.31 4.94
C LEU A 69 15.07 -15.34 4.86
N ILE A 70 15.69 -16.28 5.55
CA ILE A 70 17.14 -16.47 5.53
C ILE A 70 17.36 -17.96 5.39
N GLU A 71 18.05 -18.38 4.34
CA GLU A 71 18.35 -19.77 4.04
C GLU A 71 19.81 -19.91 3.63
N PRO A 72 20.50 -21.02 3.95
CA PRO A 72 21.85 -21.27 3.49
C PRO A 72 21.91 -21.38 1.96
N ALA A 73 22.89 -20.75 1.32
CA ALA A 73 23.16 -20.89 -0.12
C ALA A 73 24.24 -21.96 -0.34
N PHE A 74 24.03 -22.84 -1.32
CA PHE A 74 24.87 -24.00 -1.58
C PHE A 74 25.53 -23.92 -2.96
N ASP A 75 26.79 -24.31 -3.05
CA ASP A 75 27.52 -24.56 -4.29
C ASP A 75 27.69 -26.08 -4.46
N ASN A 76 28.50 -26.48 -5.44
CA ASN A 76 28.75 -27.89 -5.71
C ASN A 76 29.56 -28.59 -4.60
N GLU A 77 30.15 -27.84 -3.65
CA GLU A 77 31.03 -28.33 -2.59
C GLU A 77 30.37 -28.27 -1.20
N GLY A 78 29.31 -27.48 -1.00
CA GLY A 78 28.60 -27.38 0.27
C GLY A 78 27.87 -26.05 0.44
N ALA A 79 27.52 -25.70 1.68
CA ALA A 79 27.01 -24.36 1.98
C ALA A 79 28.16 -23.35 1.89
N TYR A 80 28.02 -22.31 1.07
CA TYR A 80 29.07 -21.31 0.85
C TYR A 80 28.69 -19.90 1.31
N ALA A 81 27.39 -19.62 1.47
CA ALA A 81 26.87 -18.31 1.88
C ALA A 81 25.46 -18.42 2.48
N TRP A 82 24.81 -17.27 2.71
CA TRP A 82 23.41 -17.15 3.08
C TRP A 82 22.64 -16.40 1.99
N ALA A 83 21.47 -16.91 1.62
CA ALA A 83 20.48 -16.22 0.82
C ALA A 83 19.45 -15.56 1.76
N ALA A 84 19.14 -14.29 1.54
CA ALA A 84 18.11 -13.58 2.28
C ALA A 84 17.05 -13.05 1.31
N ALA A 85 15.80 -13.03 1.76
CA ALA A 85 14.68 -12.37 1.11
C ALA A 85 13.74 -11.83 2.19
N GLU A 86 12.89 -10.86 1.85
CA GLU A 86 11.85 -10.35 2.72
C GLU A 86 10.49 -10.49 2.02
N LEU A 87 9.53 -11.13 2.69
CA LEU A 87 8.14 -11.10 2.25
C LEU A 87 7.46 -9.91 2.90
N TYR A 88 7.04 -8.96 2.10
CA TYR A 88 6.16 -7.89 2.50
C TYR A 88 4.72 -8.31 2.23
N TYR A 89 3.87 -8.23 3.23
CA TYR A 89 2.43 -8.48 3.08
C TYR A 89 1.65 -7.22 3.42
N LEU A 90 0.58 -6.98 2.66
CA LEU A 90 -0.32 -5.86 2.87
C LEU A 90 -1.74 -6.29 2.56
N ARG A 91 -2.67 -5.94 3.43
CA ARG A 91 -4.08 -6.18 3.30
C ARG A 91 -4.69 -5.15 2.36
N PHE A 92 -5.65 -5.57 1.57
CA PHE A 92 -6.41 -4.66 0.73
C PHE A 92 -7.18 -3.64 1.58
N ALA A 93 -7.16 -2.39 1.14
CA ALA A 93 -8.05 -1.37 1.69
C ALA A 93 -9.48 -1.65 1.24
N GLY A 94 -10.43 -1.48 2.16
CA GLY A 94 -11.86 -1.61 1.87
C GLY A 94 -12.54 -0.27 1.74
N GLY A 95 -13.06 0.04 0.55
CA GLY A 95 -13.91 1.18 0.29
C GLY A 95 -15.39 0.83 0.47
N HIS A 96 -16.10 1.53 1.36
CA HIS A 96 -17.55 1.35 1.48
C HIS A 96 -18.29 2.01 0.33
N GLY A 97 -19.35 1.37 -0.17
CA GLY A 97 -20.24 2.01 -1.14
C GLY A 97 -20.98 3.20 -0.53
N GLY A 98 -21.05 4.31 -1.25
CA GLY A 98 -21.81 5.49 -0.83
C GLY A 98 -21.16 6.79 -1.26
N GLU A 99 -21.95 7.85 -1.31
CA GLU A 99 -21.42 9.21 -1.48
C GLU A 99 -20.86 9.71 -0.15
N SER A 100 -20.02 10.74 -0.25
CA SER A 100 -19.43 11.47 0.87
C SER A 100 -19.44 12.96 0.55
N THR A 101 -19.48 13.79 1.57
CA THR A 101 -19.37 15.24 1.45
C THR A 101 -18.15 15.70 2.23
N ALA A 102 -17.17 16.32 1.56
CA ALA A 102 -15.96 16.82 2.22
C ALA A 102 -16.23 18.09 3.05
N ASP A 103 -16.87 17.94 4.21
CA ASP A 103 -17.24 19.04 5.11
C ASP A 103 -16.53 18.99 6.49
N GLY A 104 -15.74 17.94 6.73
CA GLY A 104 -15.02 17.67 7.96
C GLY A 104 -15.84 16.94 9.02
N ASP A 105 -17.05 16.46 8.70
CA ASP A 105 -17.87 15.64 9.60
C ASP A 105 -17.62 14.14 9.36
N MET A 106 -16.99 13.49 10.34
CA MET A 106 -16.70 12.06 10.28
C MET A 106 -17.93 11.15 10.50
N GLY A 107 -19.13 11.71 10.76
CA GLY A 107 -20.33 10.93 11.05
C GLY A 107 -20.70 9.93 9.95
N GLU A 108 -20.49 10.30 8.68
CA GLU A 108 -20.76 9.41 7.56
C GLU A 108 -19.75 8.25 7.44
N TRP A 109 -18.60 8.37 8.10
CA TRP A 109 -17.51 7.38 8.13
C TRP A 109 -17.59 6.39 9.30
N ALA A 110 -18.66 6.45 10.10
CA ALA A 110 -18.84 5.59 11.27
C ALA A 110 -18.79 4.08 10.96
N GLN A 111 -19.14 3.69 9.72
CA GLN A 111 -19.09 2.30 9.25
C GLN A 111 -17.95 2.04 8.26
N ALA A 112 -17.04 3.00 8.08
CA ALA A 112 -15.93 2.82 7.16
C ALA A 112 -14.93 1.78 7.68
N ARG A 113 -14.27 1.09 6.75
CA ARG A 113 -13.12 0.24 7.07
C ARG A 113 -11.87 1.10 7.06
N TRP A 114 -11.34 1.35 8.25
CA TRP A 114 -10.13 2.14 8.45
C TRP A 114 -8.90 1.27 8.33
N SER A 115 -7.88 1.79 7.66
CA SER A 115 -6.57 1.17 7.50
C SER A 115 -5.49 2.01 8.16
N SER A 116 -4.62 1.35 8.92
CA SER A 116 -3.56 2.02 9.67
C SER A 116 -2.40 2.44 8.76
N LEU A 117 -1.88 3.63 9.01
CA LEU A 117 -0.63 4.18 8.46
C LEU A 117 0.52 4.11 9.48
N SER A 118 0.22 3.79 10.73
CA SER A 118 1.13 3.92 11.88
C SER A 118 1.84 2.64 12.26
N ASP A 119 1.74 1.58 11.46
CA ASP A 119 2.55 0.39 11.67
C ASP A 119 4.04 0.79 11.55
N PRO A 120 4.90 0.45 12.52
CA PRO A 120 6.34 0.74 12.43
C PRO A 120 6.98 0.20 11.14
N ALA A 121 6.45 -0.89 10.58
CA ALA A 121 6.88 -1.43 9.29
C ALA A 121 6.51 -0.52 8.10
N GLN A 122 5.67 0.51 8.27
CA GLN A 122 5.29 1.51 7.27
C GLN A 122 5.99 2.87 7.46
N VAL A 123 6.71 3.09 8.56
CA VAL A 123 7.41 4.35 8.84
C VAL A 123 8.83 4.36 8.27
N ARG A 124 9.19 5.43 7.56
CA ARG A 124 10.50 5.65 6.92
C ARG A 124 11.05 7.02 7.26
N GLY A 125 12.36 7.18 7.09
CA GLY A 125 13.06 8.40 7.50
C GLY A 125 13.26 8.46 9.02
N GLY A 126 14.25 9.26 9.44
CA GLY A 126 14.57 9.52 10.85
C GLY A 126 14.73 8.30 11.78
N PRO A 127 15.04 8.53 13.06
CA PRO A 127 14.79 7.56 14.12
C PRO A 127 13.29 7.51 14.44
N VAL A 128 12.70 6.31 14.46
CA VAL A 128 11.28 6.12 14.83
C VAL A 128 11.12 6.31 16.35
N PRO A 129 10.36 7.31 16.82
CA PRO A 129 10.21 7.58 18.26
C PRO A 129 9.28 6.56 18.93
N PRO A 130 9.43 6.33 20.25
CA PRO A 130 8.43 5.59 21.02
C PRO A 130 7.15 6.42 21.13
N GLY A 131 6.04 5.93 20.56
CA GLY A 131 4.76 6.63 20.55
C GLY A 131 4.54 7.41 19.26
N LEU A 132 4.40 6.69 18.14
CA LEU A 132 3.95 7.27 16.88
C LEU A 132 2.47 7.68 16.99
N PRO A 133 2.07 8.79 16.36
CA PRO A 133 0.65 9.11 16.23
C PRO A 133 -0.07 7.96 15.52
N GLN A 134 -1.26 7.61 15.98
CA GLN A 134 -2.17 6.70 15.30
C GLN A 134 -2.84 7.48 14.17
N ILE A 135 -2.47 7.13 12.94
CA ILE A 135 -2.97 7.71 11.71
C ILE A 135 -3.67 6.59 10.97
N GLU A 136 -4.91 6.85 10.58
CA GLU A 136 -5.71 5.91 9.83
C GLU A 136 -6.36 6.61 8.65
N TRP A 137 -6.61 5.86 7.60
CA TRP A 137 -7.32 6.35 6.44
C TRP A 137 -8.42 5.37 6.02
N ALA A 138 -9.44 5.90 5.35
CA ALA A 138 -10.52 5.11 4.81
C ALA A 138 -10.93 5.66 3.46
N ALA A 139 -11.65 4.84 2.69
CA ALA A 139 -12.23 5.27 1.42
C ALA A 139 -13.73 4.97 1.33
N ARG A 140 -14.42 5.78 0.53
CA ARG A 140 -15.76 5.51 0.04
C ARG A 140 -15.80 5.56 -1.46
N ILE A 141 -16.60 4.67 -2.03
CA ILE A 141 -16.75 4.46 -3.47
C ILE A 141 -18.15 4.92 -3.84
N GLY A 142 -18.23 6.17 -4.28
CA GLY A 142 -19.45 6.82 -4.75
C GLY A 142 -19.75 6.49 -6.21
N ARG A 143 -20.86 7.04 -6.71
CA ARG A 143 -21.25 6.94 -8.12
C ARG A 143 -20.48 7.92 -8.99
N ARG A 144 -20.08 9.06 -8.44
CA ARG A 144 -19.43 10.17 -9.17
C ARG A 144 -17.92 10.23 -8.96
N GLY A 145 -17.40 9.51 -7.97
CA GLY A 145 -15.99 9.53 -7.63
C GLY A 145 -15.69 8.73 -6.38
N LEU A 146 -14.49 8.96 -5.88
CA LEU A 146 -13.96 8.42 -4.65
C LEU A 146 -13.95 9.50 -3.59
N ALA A 147 -14.13 9.11 -2.33
CA ALA A 147 -13.79 9.95 -1.21
C ALA A 147 -12.78 9.24 -0.32
N PHE A 148 -11.88 10.01 0.27
CA PHE A 148 -10.89 9.55 1.23
C PHE A 148 -11.10 10.34 2.52
N ALA A 149 -11.05 9.64 3.64
CA ALA A 149 -10.94 10.27 4.95
C ALA A 149 -9.63 9.86 5.60
N VAL A 150 -9.04 10.77 6.36
CA VAL A 150 -7.89 10.51 7.21
C VAL A 150 -8.22 11.01 8.61
N ARG A 151 -7.81 10.26 9.63
CA ARG A 151 -7.86 10.70 11.02
C ARG A 151 -6.54 10.42 11.72
N ALA A 152 -6.15 11.30 12.63
CA ALA A 152 -4.96 11.16 13.45
C ALA A 152 -5.26 11.53 14.91
N ASP A 153 -4.62 10.86 15.86
CA ASP A 153 -4.63 11.22 17.30
C ASP A 153 -3.59 12.31 17.66
N ASP A 154 -3.17 13.07 16.65
CA ASP A 154 -2.33 14.25 16.77
C ASP A 154 -3.05 15.40 16.04
N PRO A 155 -3.36 16.51 16.73
CA PRO A 155 -4.01 17.66 16.10
C PRO A 155 -3.07 18.45 15.17
N ALA A 156 -1.77 18.19 15.20
CA ALA A 156 -0.82 18.86 14.33
C ALA A 156 -0.98 18.38 12.88
N PRO A 157 -1.19 19.31 11.91
CA PRO A 157 -1.26 18.91 10.52
C PRO A 157 0.09 18.36 10.02
N PRO A 158 0.07 17.40 9.09
CA PRO A 158 1.27 16.93 8.41
C PRO A 158 1.85 18.02 7.51
N ASP A 159 3.11 17.87 7.14
CA ASP A 159 3.76 18.74 6.15
C ASP A 159 3.16 18.50 4.75
N LEU A 160 2.83 17.24 4.45
CA LEU A 160 2.28 16.82 3.17
C LEU A 160 1.58 15.46 3.31
N VAL A 161 0.41 15.31 2.67
CA VAL A 161 -0.18 14.00 2.40
C VAL A 161 -0.17 13.78 0.90
N GLN A 162 0.17 12.57 0.47
CA GLN A 162 0.16 12.19 -0.94
C GLN A 162 -0.74 10.99 -1.15
N ILE A 163 -1.58 11.05 -2.17
CA ILE A 163 -2.44 9.94 -2.58
C ILE A 163 -2.18 9.63 -4.05
N ALA A 164 -1.90 8.38 -4.37
CA ALA A 164 -1.82 7.91 -5.74
C ALA A 164 -2.94 6.91 -6.04
N LEU A 165 -3.46 6.98 -7.26
CA LEU A 165 -4.55 6.16 -7.78
C LEU A 165 -4.15 5.61 -9.15
N ASP A 166 -4.06 4.29 -9.25
CA ASP A 166 -3.76 3.59 -10.49
C ASP A 166 -5.00 2.81 -10.94
N THR A 167 -5.65 3.33 -11.97
CA THR A 167 -6.95 2.84 -12.45
C THR A 167 -6.82 1.82 -13.58
N ARG A 168 -5.59 1.35 -13.85
CA ARG A 168 -5.34 0.27 -14.80
C ARG A 168 -5.92 -1.04 -14.26
N SER A 169 -6.15 -1.98 -15.17
CA SER A 169 -6.67 -3.31 -14.80
C SER A 169 -5.74 -4.03 -13.83
N LEU A 170 -6.28 -4.94 -13.02
CA LEU A 170 -5.51 -5.74 -12.06
C LEU A 170 -4.22 -6.35 -12.63
N ALA A 171 -4.27 -6.85 -13.87
CA ALA A 171 -3.12 -7.48 -14.55
C ALA A 171 -1.98 -6.50 -14.92
N GLN A 172 -2.20 -5.19 -14.79
CA GLN A 172 -1.24 -4.14 -15.12
C GLN A 172 -0.69 -3.42 -13.88
N LEU A 173 -1.31 -3.64 -12.71
CA LEU A 173 -0.86 -3.07 -11.44
C LEU A 173 0.47 -3.70 -11.00
N GLY A 174 1.26 -2.99 -10.20
CA GLY A 174 2.63 -3.41 -9.85
C GLY A 174 3.68 -3.18 -10.95
N GLY A 175 3.25 -2.92 -12.19
CA GLY A 175 4.09 -2.55 -13.32
C GLY A 175 4.30 -1.04 -13.48
N VAL A 176 5.30 -0.67 -14.28
CA VAL A 176 5.51 0.74 -14.69
C VAL A 176 4.31 1.20 -15.53
N GLY A 177 3.77 2.39 -15.23
CA GLY A 177 2.74 3.00 -16.05
C GLY A 177 2.10 4.23 -15.41
N PRO A 178 1.06 4.79 -16.06
CA PRO A 178 0.39 5.99 -15.60
C PRO A 178 -0.40 5.73 -14.31
N TYR A 179 -0.37 6.72 -13.43
CA TYR A 179 -1.22 6.80 -12.24
C TYR A 179 -1.46 8.27 -11.92
N TYR A 180 -2.58 8.53 -11.25
CA TYR A 180 -2.98 9.85 -10.82
C TYR A 180 -2.48 10.11 -9.40
N TRP A 181 -1.70 11.17 -9.21
CA TRP A 181 -1.10 11.61 -7.96
C TRP A 181 -1.77 12.90 -7.46
N LEU A 182 -2.04 12.96 -6.16
CA LEU A 182 -2.43 14.17 -5.41
C LEU A 182 -1.40 14.51 -4.32
N ASP A 183 -1.00 15.78 -4.26
CA ASP A 183 -0.30 16.39 -3.13
C ASP A 183 -1.30 17.23 -2.34
N ILE A 184 -1.39 17.02 -1.04
CA ILE A 184 -2.40 17.60 -0.16
C ILE A 184 -1.71 18.32 1.00
N ARG A 185 -1.98 19.61 1.12
CA ARG A 185 -1.50 20.44 2.23
C ARG A 185 -2.69 20.97 3.04
N PHE A 186 -2.47 21.10 4.34
CA PHE A 186 -3.48 21.50 5.32
C PHE A 186 -3.38 23.01 5.56
N GLU A 187 -4.38 23.76 5.10
CA GLU A 187 -4.37 25.23 5.20
C GLU A 187 -5.01 25.70 6.52
N PRO A 188 -4.52 26.79 7.14
CA PRO A 188 -5.04 27.27 8.43
C PRO A 188 -6.53 27.62 8.47
N ASP A 189 -7.19 27.81 7.32
CA ASP A 189 -8.61 28.10 7.21
C ASP A 189 -9.51 26.85 7.22
N GLY A 190 -8.93 25.67 7.44
CA GLY A 190 -9.64 24.38 7.46
C GLY A 190 -9.84 23.77 6.08
N LYS A 191 -9.31 24.38 5.01
CA LYS A 191 -9.35 23.78 3.66
C LYS A 191 -8.10 22.95 3.38
N LEU A 192 -8.23 22.06 2.41
CA LEU A 192 -7.09 21.34 1.84
C LEU A 192 -6.66 22.03 0.54
N ALA A 193 -5.39 22.42 0.46
CA ALA A 193 -4.75 22.78 -0.79
C ALA A 193 -4.33 21.49 -1.50
N ILE A 194 -5.12 21.09 -2.50
CA ILE A 194 -4.91 19.86 -3.26
C ILE A 194 -4.36 20.21 -4.63
N THR A 195 -3.15 19.73 -4.92
CA THR A 195 -2.46 19.95 -6.20
C THR A 195 -2.21 18.63 -6.91
N PRO A 196 -2.25 18.60 -8.25
CA PRO A 196 -1.88 17.41 -8.99
C PRO A 196 -0.37 17.20 -8.90
N GLY A 197 0.04 15.95 -8.67
CA GLY A 197 1.45 15.58 -8.74
C GLY A 197 1.99 15.57 -10.17
N PRO A 198 3.28 15.28 -10.35
CA PRO A 198 3.96 15.38 -11.65
C PRO A 198 3.36 14.54 -12.79
N THR A 199 2.61 13.48 -12.46
CA THR A 199 2.00 12.56 -13.42
C THR A 199 0.53 12.86 -13.72
N SER A 200 -0.06 13.85 -13.04
CA SER A 200 -1.49 14.15 -13.09
C SER A 200 -1.82 15.33 -14.03
N PRO A 201 -2.84 15.22 -14.89
CA PRO A 201 -3.13 16.23 -15.90
C PRO A 201 -3.83 17.50 -15.38
N GLY A 202 -4.38 17.50 -14.16
CA GLY A 202 -5.09 18.65 -13.59
C GLY A 202 -5.68 18.35 -12.21
N ALA A 203 -6.33 19.34 -11.59
CA ALA A 203 -6.92 19.25 -10.24
C ALA A 203 -8.36 19.78 -10.15
N GLU A 204 -8.98 20.10 -11.28
CA GLU A 204 -10.32 20.69 -11.30
C GLU A 204 -11.38 19.74 -10.72
N GLY A 205 -12.14 20.20 -9.72
CA GLY A 205 -13.17 19.39 -9.07
C GLY A 205 -12.68 18.57 -7.88
N LEU A 206 -11.39 18.64 -7.54
CA LEU A 206 -10.92 18.17 -6.23
C LEU A 206 -11.42 19.11 -5.15
N THR A 207 -11.96 18.55 -4.08
CA THR A 207 -12.40 19.30 -2.91
C THR A 207 -11.94 18.59 -1.65
N GLY A 208 -11.55 19.35 -0.64
CA GLY A 208 -11.23 18.77 0.65
C GLY A 208 -11.25 19.78 1.77
N THR A 209 -11.57 19.26 2.95
CA THR A 209 -11.72 20.01 4.19
C THR A 209 -11.02 19.23 5.29
N TRP A 210 -10.47 19.93 6.27
CA TRP A 210 -9.93 19.31 7.47
C TRP A 210 -10.32 20.09 8.70
N ARG A 211 -10.28 19.39 9.84
CA ARG A 211 -10.54 19.95 11.15
C ARG A 211 -9.58 19.33 12.15
N ALA A 212 -9.20 20.10 13.16
CA ALA A 212 -8.58 19.57 14.36
C ALA A 212 -9.43 19.95 15.57
N ASP A 213 -9.64 19.00 16.46
CA ASP A 213 -9.98 19.28 17.85
C ASP A 213 -8.71 19.10 18.68
N GLY A 214 -8.64 19.62 19.92
CA GLY A 214 -7.38 19.68 20.68
C GLY A 214 -6.66 18.34 20.93
N SER A 215 -7.23 17.21 20.49
CA SER A 215 -6.68 15.86 20.59
C SER A 215 -6.56 15.11 19.26
N SER A 216 -7.18 15.57 18.18
CA SER A 216 -7.25 14.81 16.94
C SER A 216 -7.36 15.70 15.72
N LEU A 217 -6.99 15.14 14.58
CA LEU A 217 -7.17 15.73 13.27
C LEU A 217 -8.02 14.80 12.40
N SER A 218 -8.91 15.38 11.60
CA SER A 218 -9.65 14.67 10.57
C SER A 218 -9.64 15.47 9.27
N ALA A 219 -9.63 14.76 8.15
CA ALA A 219 -9.62 15.34 6.82
C ALA A 219 -10.43 14.49 5.85
N GLU A 220 -11.07 15.16 4.89
CA GLU A 220 -11.82 14.52 3.82
C GLU A 220 -11.43 15.09 2.48
N ILE A 221 -11.34 14.22 1.49
CA ILE A 221 -11.00 14.55 0.12
C ILE A 221 -11.98 13.85 -0.81
N THR A 222 -12.49 14.55 -1.80
CA THR A 222 -13.29 13.97 -2.88
C THR A 222 -12.53 14.05 -4.21
N VAL A 223 -12.49 12.93 -4.93
CA VAL A 223 -11.83 12.76 -6.22
C VAL A 223 -12.86 12.29 -7.26
N PRO A 224 -13.29 13.17 -8.18
CA PRO A 224 -14.19 12.80 -9.27
C PRO A 224 -13.57 11.72 -10.19
N TYR A 225 -14.39 10.78 -10.67
CA TYR A 225 -13.91 9.71 -11.56
C TYR A 225 -13.26 10.24 -12.84
N GLY A 226 -13.79 11.34 -13.41
CA GLY A 226 -13.26 11.93 -14.64
C GLY A 226 -11.79 12.37 -14.53
N LEU A 227 -11.32 12.73 -13.32
CA LEU A 227 -9.91 13.10 -13.12
C LEU A 227 -8.96 11.91 -13.19
N VAL A 228 -9.43 10.74 -12.76
CA VAL A 228 -8.63 9.50 -12.71
C VAL A 228 -8.89 8.59 -13.92
N GLY A 229 -9.49 9.15 -14.99
CA GLY A 229 -9.77 8.42 -16.22
C GLY A 229 -10.88 7.37 -16.10
N LEU A 230 -11.73 7.47 -15.07
CA LEU A 230 -12.84 6.57 -14.85
C LEU A 230 -14.18 7.25 -15.21
N SER A 231 -15.17 6.44 -15.55
CA SER A 231 -16.57 6.86 -15.68
C SER A 231 -17.46 6.27 -14.57
N ALA A 232 -17.02 5.17 -13.97
CA ALA A 232 -17.61 4.48 -12.84
C ALA A 232 -16.52 3.63 -12.15
N TRP A 233 -16.86 3.05 -11.00
CA TRP A 233 -16.00 2.06 -10.36
C TRP A 233 -15.71 0.87 -11.30
N PRO A 234 -14.45 0.39 -11.39
CA PRO A 234 -14.07 -0.68 -12.31
C PRO A 234 -14.87 -1.98 -12.14
N GLU A 235 -14.97 -2.76 -13.22
CA GLU A 235 -15.67 -4.05 -13.22
C GLU A 235 -14.89 -5.14 -12.48
N ASP A 236 -13.56 -5.09 -12.52
CA ASP A 236 -12.67 -5.99 -11.78
C ASP A 236 -12.67 -5.71 -10.26
N ASP A 237 -13.28 -4.61 -9.84
CA ASP A 237 -13.54 -4.20 -8.45
C ASP A 237 -12.32 -3.72 -7.68
N PHE A 238 -11.21 -3.43 -8.38
CA PHE A 238 -9.96 -2.96 -7.79
C PHE A 238 -9.41 -1.73 -8.50
N ILE A 239 -8.70 -0.89 -7.75
CA ILE A 239 -7.71 0.05 -8.28
C ILE A 239 -6.46 -0.01 -7.42
N GLY A 240 -5.30 0.34 -7.98
CA GLY A 240 -4.10 0.57 -7.20
C GLY A 240 -4.22 1.86 -6.36
N VAL A 241 -3.79 1.83 -5.11
CA VAL A 241 -3.73 3.01 -4.24
C VAL A 241 -2.43 3.04 -3.42
N GLY A 242 -1.88 4.25 -3.28
CA GLY A 242 -0.77 4.55 -2.39
C GLY A 242 -1.11 5.78 -1.54
N VAL A 243 -0.78 5.73 -0.25
CA VAL A 243 -1.00 6.85 0.68
C VAL A 243 0.29 7.10 1.46
N LEU A 244 0.82 8.32 1.38
CA LEU A 244 1.96 8.77 2.16
C LEU A 244 1.54 9.93 3.06
N TRP A 245 1.98 9.90 4.31
CA TRP A 245 1.84 10.99 5.28
C TRP A 245 3.22 11.43 5.72
N HIS A 246 3.57 12.69 5.46
CA HIS A 246 4.86 13.28 5.80
C HIS A 246 4.71 14.14 7.04
N GLN A 247 5.49 13.82 8.07
CA GLN A 247 5.48 14.58 9.32
C GLN A 247 6.91 14.69 9.85
N LYS A 248 7.47 15.90 9.78
CA LYS A 248 8.85 16.21 10.12
C LYS A 248 9.80 15.34 9.28
N ASP A 249 10.67 14.58 9.93
CA ASP A 249 11.65 13.70 9.28
C ASP A 249 11.11 12.28 9.00
N LEU A 250 9.81 12.04 9.26
CA LEU A 250 9.16 10.75 9.11
C LEU A 250 8.17 10.75 7.94
N VAL A 251 8.13 9.62 7.24
CA VAL A 251 7.19 9.32 6.17
C VAL A 251 6.47 8.02 6.51
N PHE A 252 5.16 8.08 6.66
CA PHE A 252 4.30 6.92 6.87
C PHE A 252 3.76 6.50 5.50
N ASN A 253 4.15 5.33 5.00
CA ASN A 253 3.75 4.83 3.68
C ASN A 253 2.89 3.59 3.85
N TRP A 254 1.60 3.72 3.54
CA TRP A 254 0.65 2.61 3.67
C TRP A 254 0.98 1.43 2.76
N ALA A 255 1.40 1.73 1.52
CA ALA A 255 1.44 0.74 0.45
C ALA A 255 2.79 0.06 0.26
N GLY A 256 3.86 0.60 0.86
CA GLY A 256 5.21 0.16 0.53
C GLY A 256 6.28 0.53 1.54
N ASP A 257 7.51 0.62 1.07
CA ASP A 257 8.66 0.93 1.94
C ASP A 257 9.58 2.02 1.47
N HIS A 258 9.29 2.60 0.33
CA HIS A 258 10.00 3.78 -0.11
C HIS A 258 9.36 5.04 0.52
N PRO A 259 10.15 6.07 0.86
CA PRO A 259 9.62 7.36 1.30
C PRO A 259 9.04 8.21 0.15
N TRP A 260 8.73 7.59 -1.00
CA TRP A 260 8.12 8.22 -2.17
C TRP A 260 7.09 7.29 -2.81
N LEU A 261 6.15 7.87 -3.57
CA LEU A 261 5.17 7.11 -4.33
C LEU A 261 5.81 6.32 -5.47
N SER A 262 5.51 5.03 -5.56
CA SER A 262 5.97 4.13 -6.61
C SER A 262 4.82 3.25 -7.05
N ALA A 263 4.48 3.26 -8.34
CA ALA A 263 3.40 2.42 -8.89
C ALA A 263 3.65 0.92 -8.69
N ARG A 264 4.91 0.52 -8.57
CA ARG A 264 5.30 -0.86 -8.22
C ARG A 264 4.92 -1.24 -6.79
N GLU A 265 4.63 -0.25 -5.96
CA GLU A 265 4.32 -0.43 -4.55
C GLU A 265 2.86 -0.14 -4.21
N PHE A 266 2.00 0.25 -5.15
CA PHE A 266 0.60 0.50 -4.82
C PHE A 266 -0.13 -0.79 -4.44
N SER A 267 -0.80 -0.76 -3.30
CA SER A 267 -1.72 -1.84 -2.90
C SER A 267 -3.03 -1.68 -3.65
N LEU A 268 -4.04 -2.49 -3.34
CA LEU A 268 -5.36 -2.33 -3.94
C LEU A 268 -6.39 -1.78 -2.96
N LEU A 269 -7.25 -0.94 -3.51
CA LEU A 269 -8.53 -0.55 -2.94
C LEU A 269 -9.63 -1.38 -3.59
N GLN A 270 -10.45 -2.05 -2.78
CA GLN A 270 -11.61 -2.82 -3.23
C GLN A 270 -12.91 -2.26 -2.66
N ARG A 271 -14.02 -2.40 -3.38
CA ARG A 271 -15.35 -2.15 -2.83
C ARG A 271 -15.82 -3.26 -1.88
N VAL A 272 -16.07 -2.90 -0.63
CA VAL A 272 -16.55 -3.84 0.39
C VAL A 272 -17.93 -4.40 0.02
N GLY A 273 -18.08 -5.72 0.14
CA GLY A 273 -19.36 -6.43 0.04
C GLY A 273 -19.83 -6.77 -1.38
N ARG A 274 -19.04 -6.48 -2.43
CA ARG A 274 -19.40 -6.83 -3.81
C ARG A 274 -18.83 -8.17 -4.27
N ARG A 275 -17.67 -8.56 -3.74
CA ARG A 275 -16.98 -9.82 -4.02
C ARG A 275 -16.28 -10.29 -2.74
N ASP A 276 -16.03 -11.58 -2.61
CA ASP A 276 -15.13 -12.07 -1.57
C ASP A 276 -13.80 -11.33 -1.70
N THR A 277 -13.32 -10.76 -0.59
CA THR A 277 -12.07 -10.01 -0.55
C THR A 277 -10.97 -11.01 -0.86
N PRO A 278 -10.14 -10.85 -1.92
CA PRO A 278 -8.89 -11.58 -1.97
C PRO A 278 -8.12 -11.28 -0.68
N GLY A 279 -7.44 -12.25 -0.09
CA GLY A 279 -6.86 -12.11 1.26
C GLY A 279 -5.82 -10.97 1.35
N TRP A 280 -4.61 -11.24 0.90
CA TRP A 280 -3.41 -10.44 1.11
C TRP A 280 -2.66 -10.21 -0.20
N LEU A 281 -2.08 -9.03 -0.37
CA LEU A 281 -1.07 -8.79 -1.38
C LEU A 281 0.31 -9.10 -0.78
N LEU A 282 1.03 -10.03 -1.40
CA LEU A 282 2.37 -10.43 -1.06
C LEU A 282 3.37 -9.87 -2.06
N ARG A 283 4.51 -9.42 -1.56
CA ARG A 283 5.62 -8.99 -2.38
C ARG A 283 6.90 -9.60 -1.83
N VAL A 284 7.71 -10.12 -2.73
CA VAL A 284 9.06 -10.54 -2.41
C VAL A 284 9.99 -9.35 -2.65
N ARG A 285 10.85 -9.08 -1.67
CA ARG A 285 12.02 -8.22 -1.75
C ARG A 285 13.29 -9.03 -1.52
#